data_AF-A0A2W7A610-F1
#
_entry.id   AF-A0A2W7A610-F1
#
_cell.length_a   1.000
_cell.length_b   1.000
_cell.length_c   1.000
_cell.angle_alpha   90.00
_cell.angle_beta   90.00
_cell.angle_gamma   90.00
#
_symmetry.space_group_name_H-M   'P 1'
#
loop_
_entity.id
_entity.type
_entity.pdbx_description
1 polymer ?
#
loop_
_entity_poly.entity_id
_entity_poly.type
_entity_poly.pdbx_seq_one_letter_code
_entity_poly.pdbx_strand_id
1 'polypeptide(L)'
;MTVTIYKAPQPNKAEKLLQNGFQVADFPYNPPYEDGKCYFAGVNSRSLAEQYNQSYKQGILEVTIDQETYDRLFKPLERTYQGGSYIELPIPHDLFSTLNQFPRVLKRD
;
A
#
# COMPACT_ATOMS: atom_id res chain seq x y z
N MET A 1 15.92 6.63 -10.42
CA MET A 1 14.70 5.96 -10.92
C MET A 1 13.75 5.76 -9.75
N THR A 2 12.45 5.67 -9.99
CA THR A 2 11.43 5.56 -8.94
C THR A 2 10.47 4.42 -9.24
N VAL A 3 9.92 3.83 -8.18
CA VAL A 3 8.91 2.78 -8.20
C VAL A 3 7.63 3.32 -7.58
N THR A 4 6.48 3.00 -8.18
CA THR A 4 5.18 3.34 -7.59
C THR A 4 4.46 2.08 -7.14
N ILE A 5 3.95 2.11 -5.90
CA ILE A 5 3.04 1.09 -5.36
C ILE A 5 1.65 1.71 -5.14
N TYR A 6 0.63 0.86 -5.15
CA TYR A 6 -0.77 1.30 -5.27
C TYR A 6 -1.61 0.74 -4.13
N LYS A 7 -2.50 1.54 -3.56
CA LYS A 7 -3.46 1.09 -2.56
C LYS A 7 -4.84 1.59 -2.93
N ALA A 8 -5.84 0.73 -2.81
CA ALA A 8 -7.23 1.16 -2.69
C ALA A 8 -7.52 1.43 -1.22
N PRO A 9 -7.67 2.69 -0.77
CA PRO A 9 -8.04 2.97 0.61
C PRO A 9 -9.42 2.38 0.90
N GLN A 10 -9.57 1.76 2.07
CA GLN A 10 -10.88 1.35 2.54
C GLN A 10 -11.81 2.57 2.73
N PRO A 11 -13.14 2.38 2.73
CA PRO A 11 -14.09 3.46 2.91
C PRO A 11 -13.73 4.39 4.09
N ASN A 12 -13.77 5.70 3.86
CA ASN A 12 -13.45 6.75 4.84
C ASN A 12 -12.00 6.77 5.34
N LYS A 13 -11.07 6.04 4.70
CA LYS A 13 -9.63 6.05 5.08
C LYS A 13 -8.74 6.85 4.14
N ALA A 14 -9.20 7.17 2.91
CA ALA A 14 -8.39 7.83 1.90
C ALA A 14 -7.73 9.13 2.38
N GLU A 15 -8.54 10.07 2.86
CA GLU A 15 -8.04 11.37 3.35
C GLU A 15 -7.08 11.21 4.52
N LYS A 16 -7.40 10.31 5.46
CA LYS A 16 -6.52 10.05 6.61
C LYS A 16 -5.15 9.54 6.17
N LEU A 17 -5.11 8.60 5.23
CA LEU A 17 -3.86 8.04 4.71
C LEU A 17 -3.06 9.07 3.88
N LEU A 18 -3.76 9.93 3.14
CA LEU A 18 -3.12 11.01 2.37
C LEU A 18 -2.47 12.05 3.30
N GLN A 19 -3.20 12.51 4.32
CA GLN A 19 -2.75 13.59 5.20
C GLN A 19 -1.76 13.11 6.27
N ASN A 20 -2.06 11.98 6.91
CA ASN A 20 -1.31 11.51 8.10
C ASN A 20 -0.37 10.35 7.77
N GLY A 21 -0.40 9.83 6.55
CA GLY A 21 0.33 8.62 6.18
C GLY A 21 -0.21 7.37 6.87
N PHE A 22 0.67 6.39 7.05
CA PHE A 22 0.37 5.09 7.63
C PHE A 22 0.75 5.08 9.10
N GLN A 23 -0.24 4.91 9.98
CA GLN A 23 -0.06 4.90 11.42
C GLN A 23 -0.35 3.49 11.96
N VAL A 24 0.41 3.02 12.94
CA VAL A 24 0.18 1.70 13.58
C VAL A 24 -1.26 1.55 14.05
N ALA A 25 -1.85 2.61 14.61
CA ALA A 25 -3.24 2.62 15.08
C ALA A 25 -4.28 2.42 13.97
N ASP A 26 -3.92 2.60 12.69
CA ASP A 26 -4.79 2.32 11.54
C ASP A 26 -4.69 0.88 11.04
N PHE A 27 -3.70 0.12 11.51
CA PHE A 27 -3.41 -1.26 11.11
C PHE A 27 -3.16 -2.11 12.37
N PRO A 28 -4.19 -2.43 13.17
CA PRO A 28 -4.01 -3.18 14.41
C PRO A 28 -3.37 -4.56 14.19
N TYR A 29 -2.69 -5.06 15.23
CA TYR A 29 -2.13 -6.41 15.28
C TYR A 29 -2.81 -7.18 16.41
N ASN A 30 -3.76 -8.04 16.03
CA ASN A 30 -4.57 -8.86 16.92
C ASN A 30 -4.87 -10.21 16.25
N PRO A 31 -3.88 -11.12 16.19
CA PRO A 31 -4.03 -12.40 15.51
C PRO A 31 -5.11 -13.27 16.18
N PRO A 32 -5.86 -14.09 15.41
CA PRO A 32 -5.65 -14.38 13.99
C PRO A 32 -6.32 -13.39 13.02
N TYR A 33 -7.04 -12.39 13.53
CA TYR A 33 -7.94 -11.55 12.73
C TYR A 33 -7.23 -10.37 12.07
N GLU A 34 -6.24 -9.80 12.74
CA GLU A 34 -5.54 -8.59 12.29
C GLU A 34 -4.03 -8.83 12.37
N ASP A 35 -3.33 -8.66 11.24
CA ASP A 35 -1.92 -9.02 11.11
C ASP A 35 -0.98 -7.81 11.08
N GLY A 36 -1.49 -6.61 11.38
CA GLY A 36 -0.73 -5.37 11.45
C GLY A 36 -0.19 -4.87 10.11
N LYS A 37 -0.54 -5.49 8.97
CA LYS A 37 0.07 -5.12 7.69
C LYS A 37 -0.76 -4.09 6.93
N CYS A 38 -0.05 -3.16 6.29
CA CYS A 38 -0.63 -2.31 5.26
C CYS A 38 -0.39 -2.95 3.88
N TYR A 39 -1.46 -3.44 3.27
CA TYR A 39 -1.41 -4.07 1.96
C TYR A 39 -1.45 -3.05 0.82
N PHE A 40 -0.53 -3.22 -0.13
CA PHE A 40 -0.49 -2.52 -1.41
C PHE A 40 -0.48 -3.53 -2.57
N ALA A 41 -0.93 -3.11 -3.74
CA ALA A 41 -0.51 -3.71 -4.98
C ALA A 41 0.89 -3.20 -5.35
N GLY A 42 1.78 -4.12 -5.71
CA GLY A 42 3.17 -3.83 -6.04
C GLY A 42 3.36 -3.18 -7.41
N VAL A 43 4.61 -3.15 -7.87
CA VAL A 43 4.98 -2.59 -9.18
C VAL A 43 4.19 -3.26 -10.30
N ASN A 44 3.77 -2.48 -11.30
CA ASN A 44 3.00 -2.95 -12.45
C ASN A 44 1.68 -3.66 -12.10
N SER A 45 1.20 -3.57 -10.85
CA SER A 45 -0.01 -4.24 -10.37
C SER A 45 -1.13 -3.26 -10.03
N ARG A 46 -1.12 -2.04 -10.60
CA ARG A 46 -2.15 -1.00 -10.36
C ARG A 46 -3.57 -1.54 -10.51
N SER A 47 -3.82 -2.40 -11.49
CA SER A 47 -5.14 -2.98 -11.73
C SER A 47 -5.68 -3.82 -10.57
N LEU A 48 -4.82 -4.37 -9.71
CA LEU A 48 -5.26 -5.00 -8.47
C LEU A 48 -5.90 -3.97 -7.53
N ALA A 49 -5.29 -2.80 -7.35
CA ALA A 49 -5.88 -1.72 -6.55
C ALA A 49 -7.18 -1.19 -7.20
N GLU A 50 -7.24 -1.11 -8.53
CA GLU A 50 -8.44 -0.70 -9.26
C GLU A 50 -9.63 -1.64 -9.00
N GLN A 51 -9.40 -2.96 -8.96
CA GLN A 51 -10.44 -3.95 -8.63
C GLN A 51 -11.09 -3.66 -7.28
N TYR A 52 -10.29 -3.42 -6.23
CA TYR A 52 -10.83 -3.08 -4.90
C TYR A 52 -11.51 -1.71 -4.88
N ASN A 53 -10.98 -0.74 -5.63
CA ASN A 53 -11.57 0.59 -5.70
C ASN A 53 -12.98 0.61 -6.33
N GLN A 54 -13.34 -0.38 -7.16
CA GLN A 54 -14.72 -0.53 -7.66
C GLN A 54 -15.74 -0.60 -6.51
N SER A 55 -15.35 -1.25 -5.40
CA SER A 55 -16.18 -1.33 -4.19
C SER A 55 -15.89 -0.20 -3.21
N TYR A 56 -14.62 0.15 -2.96
CA TYR A 56 -14.26 1.13 -1.94
C TYR A 56 -14.57 2.58 -2.33
N LYS A 57 -14.50 2.89 -3.64
CA LYS A 57 -14.84 4.21 -4.21
C LYS A 57 -14.11 5.37 -3.53
N GLN A 58 -12.84 5.17 -3.20
CA GLN A 58 -12.01 6.18 -2.54
C GLN A 58 -10.94 6.79 -3.46
N GLY A 59 -10.74 6.18 -4.64
CA GLY A 59 -9.60 6.43 -5.51
C GLY A 59 -8.43 5.48 -5.23
N ILE A 60 -7.33 5.69 -5.95
CA ILE A 60 -6.08 4.96 -5.79
C ILE A 60 -5.05 5.87 -5.14
N LEU A 61 -4.54 5.45 -3.98
CA LEU A 61 -3.41 6.09 -3.31
C LEU A 61 -2.13 5.52 -3.90
N GLU A 62 -1.33 6.38 -4.51
CA GLU A 62 -0.03 6.04 -5.10
C GLU A 62 1.08 6.53 -4.18
N VAL A 63 2.07 5.69 -3.90
CA VAL A 63 3.29 6.05 -3.15
C VAL A 63 4.49 5.86 -4.07
N THR A 64 5.27 6.92 -4.27
CA THR A 64 6.45 6.90 -5.17
C THR A 64 7.74 6.81 -4.35
N ILE A 65 8.44 5.69 -4.49
CA ILE A 65 9.60 5.29 -3.69
C ILE A 65 10.84 5.35 -4.59
N ASP A 66 11.99 5.78 -4.07
CA ASP A 66 13.24 5.66 -4.82
C ASP A 66 13.62 4.17 -5.01
N GLN A 67 14.26 3.87 -6.13
CA GLN A 67 14.57 2.47 -6.50
C GLN A 67 15.44 1.75 -5.45
N GLU A 68 16.41 2.45 -4.86
CA GLU A 68 17.35 1.85 -3.88
C GLU A 68 16.62 1.43 -2.61
N THR A 69 15.78 2.31 -2.06
CA THR A 69 14.96 1.98 -0.89
C THR A 69 13.95 0.89 -1.22
N TYR A 70 13.34 0.93 -2.40
CA TYR A 70 12.43 -0.13 -2.85
C TYR A 70 13.09 -1.50 -2.85
N ASP A 71 14.21 -1.64 -3.57
CA ASP A 71 14.90 -2.92 -3.72
C ASP A 71 15.41 -3.45 -2.37
N ARG A 72 15.85 -2.57 -1.48
CA ARG A 72 16.38 -2.96 -0.17
C ARG A 72 15.30 -3.34 0.84
N LEU A 73 14.21 -2.57 0.94
CA LEU A 73 13.25 -2.68 2.06
C LEU A 73 11.90 -3.25 1.66
N PHE A 74 11.41 -2.98 0.46
CA PHE A 74 10.04 -3.30 0.06
C PHE A 74 9.98 -4.51 -0.86
N LYS A 75 10.86 -4.60 -1.85
CA LYS A 75 10.91 -5.74 -2.79
C LYS A 75 10.98 -7.12 -2.12
N PRO A 76 11.72 -7.32 -1.00
CA PRO A 76 11.72 -8.61 -0.31
C PRO A 76 10.35 -9.03 0.27
N LEU A 77 9.40 -8.10 0.39
CA LEU A 77 8.05 -8.36 0.89
C LEU A 77 7.08 -8.76 -0.23
N GLU A 78 7.45 -8.59 -1.50
CA GLU A 78 6.60 -8.93 -2.64
C GLU A 78 6.17 -10.41 -2.61
N ARG A 79 4.89 -10.65 -2.88
CA ARG A 79 4.37 -12.00 -3.09
C ARG A 79 3.25 -12.00 -4.12
N THR A 80 3.00 -13.15 -4.74
CA THR A 80 1.91 -13.30 -5.70
C THR A 80 0.57 -13.16 -4.99
N TYR A 81 -0.27 -12.27 -5.48
CA TYR A 81 -1.62 -12.10 -4.96
C TYR A 81 -2.46 -13.32 -5.35
N GLN A 82 -2.85 -14.12 -4.36
CA GLN A 82 -3.71 -15.31 -4.51
C GLN A 82 -3.23 -16.31 -5.59
N GLY A 83 -1.91 -16.40 -5.82
CA GLY A 83 -1.33 -17.27 -6.86
C GLY A 83 -1.54 -16.78 -8.30
N GLY A 84 -2.07 -15.57 -8.49
CA GLY A 84 -2.20 -14.92 -9.80
C GLY A 84 -0.93 -14.20 -10.25
N SER A 85 -1.07 -13.40 -11.31
CA SER A 85 0.02 -12.61 -11.90
C SER A 85 0.27 -11.26 -11.23
N TYR A 86 -0.65 -10.79 -10.38
CA TYR A 86 -0.47 -9.54 -9.64
C TYR A 86 0.45 -9.75 -8.45
N ILE A 87 1.21 -8.70 -8.13
CA ILE A 87 2.05 -8.64 -6.94
C ILE A 87 1.31 -7.87 -5.85
N GLU A 88 1.27 -8.43 -4.65
CA GLU A 88 0.89 -7.71 -3.44
C GLU A 88 2.12 -7.48 -2.54
N LEU A 89 2.02 -6.43 -1.73
CA LEU A 89 3.08 -5.94 -0.88
C LEU A 89 2.53 -5.73 0.55
N PRO A 90 2.65 -6.73 1.43
CA PRO A 90 2.27 -6.64 2.83
C PRO A 90 3.33 -5.87 3.63
N ILE A 91 3.16 -4.57 3.82
CA ILE A 91 4.12 -3.73 4.56
C ILE A 91 3.86 -3.81 6.07
N PRO A 92 4.82 -4.27 6.89
CA PRO A 92 4.72 -4.30 8.36
C PRO A 92 4.95 -2.93 9.02
N HIS A 93 4.59 -2.81 10.31
CA HIS A 93 4.65 -1.57 11.09
C HIS A 93 6.02 -0.93 11.17
N ASP A 94 7.07 -1.73 11.33
CA ASP A 94 8.47 -1.28 11.43
C ASP A 94 8.94 -0.50 10.20
N LEU A 95 8.27 -0.66 9.06
CA LEU A 95 8.55 0.07 7.83
C LEU A 95 7.64 1.28 7.60
N PHE A 96 6.63 1.54 8.44
CA PHE A 96 5.71 2.66 8.24
C PHE A 96 6.40 4.02 8.34
N SER A 97 7.33 4.20 9.28
CA SER A 97 8.10 5.44 9.39
C SER A 97 8.88 5.74 8.11
N THR A 98 9.47 4.73 7.49
CA THR A 98 10.19 4.85 6.21
C THR A 98 9.23 5.09 5.05
N LEU A 99 8.14 4.32 4.96
CA LEU A 99 7.10 4.49 3.94
C LEU A 99 6.50 5.91 3.97
N ASN A 100 6.38 6.48 5.17
CA ASN A 100 5.82 7.83 5.36
C ASN A 100 6.69 8.95 4.82
N GLN A 101 7.99 8.72 4.58
CA GLN A 101 8.93 9.70 4.02
C GLN A 101 8.71 9.94 2.52
N PHE A 102 8.03 9.02 1.84
CA PHE A 102 7.81 9.09 0.40
C PHE A 102 6.56 9.89 0.04
N PRO A 103 6.58 10.64 -1.08
CA PRO A 103 5.42 11.39 -1.54
C PRO A 103 4.26 10.46 -1.88
N ARG A 104 3.04 10.94 -1.62
CA ARG A 104 1.78 10.22 -1.85
C ARG A 104 0.80 11.12 -2.58
N VAL A 105 0.06 10.54 -3.52
CA VAL A 105 -1.03 11.21 -4.24
C VAL A 105 -2.26 10.33 -4.28
N LEU A 106 -3.44 10.93 -4.19
CA LEU A 106 -4.72 10.24 -4.34
C LEU A 106 -5.33 10.59 -5.70
N LYS A 107 -5.53 9.58 -6.55
CA LYS A 107 -6.18 9.72 -7.87
C LYS A 107 -7.60 9.16 -7.82
N ARG A 108 -8.59 9.90 -8.29
CA ARG A 108 -10.03 9.57 -8.15
C ARG A 108 -10.75 9.29 -9.47
N ASP A 109 -10.02 9.52 -10.55
CA ASP A 109 -10.31 9.30 -11.95
C ASP A 109 -10.75 7.86 -12.26
#